data_AF-A0A6B2LM68-F1
#
_entry.id   AF-A0A6B2LM68-F1
#
_cell.length_a   1.000
_cell.length_b   1.000
_cell.length_c   1.000
_cell.angle_alpha   90.00
_cell.angle_beta   90.00
_cell.angle_gamma   90.00
#
_symmetry.space_group_name_H-M   'P 1'
#
loop_
_entity.id
_entity.type
_entity.pdbx_description
1 polymer ?
#
loop_
_entity_poly.entity_id
_entity_poly.type
_entity_poly.pdbx_seq_one_letter_code
_entity_poly.pdbx_strand_id
1 'polypeptide(L)'
;MLIVLGRKCSMEGCDGDLRDTIINFGEFLDPDIVAAADSQSKKTDLMVVLGTSCKVSSATTYPLNVVKRKKKIVVVNRQRTPLDPYSEIRIGGDCDTVMDIIMNQLALQYPPFLLFRVLIIKVTKKDDQVLLSFCTQDDRGIPSSFIQGMVLTYPAPPPSASPAPPTPAAP
;
A
#
# COMPACT_ATOMS: atom_id res chain seq x y z
N MET A 1 -0.60 -12.16 20.03
CA MET A 1 -1.03 -10.93 20.69
C MET A 1 -0.60 -9.74 19.83
N LEU A 2 -1.49 -9.25 18.95
CA LEU A 2 -1.22 -8.07 18.12
C LEU A 2 -0.90 -6.86 19.00
N ILE A 3 0.17 -6.14 18.67
CA ILE A 3 0.66 -5.00 19.47
C ILE A 3 -0.16 -3.76 19.12
N VAL A 4 -0.63 -3.05 20.14
CA VAL A 4 -1.36 -1.78 19.99
C VAL A 4 -0.37 -0.66 19.70
N LEU A 5 -0.63 0.14 18.67
CA LEU A 5 0.25 1.18 18.16
C LEU A 5 0.11 2.53 18.89
N GLY A 6 -0.78 2.63 19.89
CA GLY A 6 -1.10 3.86 20.60
C GLY A 6 -1.86 4.90 19.77
N ARG A 7 -2.25 4.56 18.54
CA ARG A 7 -3.07 5.41 17.65
C ARG A 7 -4.50 4.88 17.59
N LYS A 8 -5.46 5.80 17.41
CA LYS A 8 -6.88 5.49 17.19
C LYS A 8 -7.21 5.47 15.70
N CYS A 9 -8.28 4.78 15.35
CA CYS A 9 -8.84 4.81 14.01
C CYS A 9 -9.19 6.26 13.62
N SER A 10 -8.87 6.65 12.39
CA SER A 10 -9.16 7.99 11.86
C SER A 10 -10.54 8.10 11.21
N MET A 11 -11.30 7.00 11.13
CA MET A 11 -12.66 7.02 10.60
C MET A 11 -13.64 7.60 11.62
N GLU A 12 -14.49 8.52 11.16
CA GLU A 12 -15.53 9.13 11.98
C GLU A 12 -16.46 8.07 12.56
N GLY A 13 -16.70 8.11 13.88
CA GLY A 13 -17.50 7.11 14.59
C GLY A 13 -16.75 5.83 14.98
N CYS A 14 -15.45 5.70 14.71
CA CYS A 14 -14.63 4.57 15.12
C CYS A 14 -13.54 5.00 16.13
N ASP A 15 -13.61 4.52 17.37
CA ASP A 15 -12.59 4.78 18.41
C ASP A 15 -11.69 3.55 18.68
N GLY A 16 -11.59 2.66 17.69
CA GLY A 16 -10.80 1.44 17.78
C GLY A 16 -9.30 1.71 17.88
N ASP A 17 -8.60 0.90 18.69
CA ASP A 17 -7.14 0.91 18.75
C ASP A 17 -6.55 0.31 17.47
N LEU A 18 -5.65 1.05 16.83
CA LEU A 18 -4.88 0.51 15.71
C LEU A 18 -3.82 -0.46 16.23
N ARG A 19 -3.76 -1.62 15.60
CA ARG A 19 -2.76 -2.66 15.87
C ARG A 19 -1.89 -2.84 14.64
N ASP A 20 -0.66 -3.28 14.83
CA ASP A 20 0.16 -3.66 13.69
C ASP A 20 -0.36 -4.95 13.04
N THR A 21 0.13 -5.21 11.84
CA THR A 21 -0.11 -6.44 11.08
C THR A 21 1.12 -7.34 11.07
N ILE A 22 2.08 -7.10 11.98
CA ILE A 22 3.32 -7.85 12.06
C ILE A 22 3.05 -9.16 12.77
N ILE A 23 3.35 -10.28 12.10
CA ILE A 23 3.19 -11.61 12.67
C ILE A 23 4.47 -11.99 13.42
N ASN A 24 4.36 -12.11 14.74
CA ASN A 24 5.43 -12.54 15.63
C ASN A 24 5.51 -14.07 15.73
N PHE A 25 6.62 -14.57 16.26
CA PHE A 25 6.77 -16.01 16.51
C PHE A 25 5.69 -16.51 17.48
N GLY A 26 5.03 -17.60 17.08
CA GLY A 26 3.92 -18.19 17.83
C GLY A 26 2.55 -17.55 17.55
N GLU A 27 2.47 -16.53 16.70
CA GLU A 27 1.20 -15.98 16.25
C GLU A 27 0.67 -16.73 15.03
N PHE A 28 -0.65 -16.80 14.94
CA PHE A 28 -1.32 -17.34 13.78
C PHE A 28 -1.34 -16.30 12.65
N LEU A 29 -1.17 -16.80 11.43
CA LEU A 29 -1.42 -16.02 10.23
C LEU A 29 -2.92 -15.71 10.12
N ASP A 30 -3.24 -14.63 9.42
CA ASP A 30 -4.61 -14.29 9.06
C ASP A 30 -5.27 -15.47 8.31
N PRO A 31 -6.40 -16.00 8.81
CA PRO A 31 -7.03 -17.18 8.24
C PRO A 31 -7.53 -16.95 6.81
N ASP A 32 -7.93 -15.74 6.45
CA ASP A 32 -8.41 -15.43 5.10
C ASP A 32 -7.25 -15.42 4.10
N ILE A 33 -6.10 -14.87 4.52
CA ILE A 33 -4.85 -14.91 3.74
C ILE A 33 -4.39 -16.35 3.55
N VAL A 34 -4.41 -17.16 4.61
CA VAL A 34 -4.04 -18.59 4.54
C VAL A 34 -4.98 -19.35 3.62
N ALA A 35 -6.30 -19.16 3.75
CA ALA A 35 -7.29 -19.82 2.91
C ALA A 35 -7.12 -19.44 1.42
N ALA A 36 -6.84 -18.17 1.13
CA ALA A 36 -6.55 -17.70 -0.23
C ALA A 36 -5.27 -18.34 -0.79
N ALA A 37 -4.19 -18.37 -0.01
CA ALA A 37 -2.92 -19.00 -0.40
C ALA A 37 -3.09 -20.51 -0.67
N ASP A 38 -3.83 -21.21 0.19
CA ASP A 38 -4.14 -22.63 0.01
C ASP A 38 -4.98 -22.87 -1.25
N SER A 39 -6.02 -22.07 -1.47
CA SER A 39 -6.87 -22.16 -2.66
C SER A 39 -6.06 -21.99 -3.95
N GLN A 40 -5.15 -21.01 -3.98
CA GLN A 40 -4.31 -20.76 -5.14
C GLN A 40 -3.27 -21.87 -5.33
N SER A 41 -2.58 -22.29 -4.27
CA SER A 41 -1.61 -23.38 -4.29
C SER A 41 -2.20 -24.70 -4.82
N LYS A 42 -3.47 -24.98 -4.50
CA LYS A 42 -4.22 -26.14 -5.01
C LYS A 42 -4.55 -26.06 -6.51
N LYS A 43 -4.52 -24.88 -7.12
CA LYS A 43 -4.80 -24.69 -8.56
C LYS A 43 -3.52 -24.59 -9.39
N THR A 44 -2.42 -24.19 -8.76
CA THR A 44 -1.12 -24.01 -9.40
C THR A 44 -0.60 -25.30 -10.05
N ASP A 45 -0.05 -25.13 -11.25
CA ASP A 45 0.69 -26.09 -12.07
C ASP A 45 2.20 -25.82 -12.09
N LEU A 46 2.61 -24.54 -11.92
CA LEU A 46 3.98 -24.09 -11.72
C LEU A 46 4.08 -23.08 -10.58
N MET A 47 4.92 -23.35 -9.57
CA MET A 47 5.21 -22.39 -8.50
C MET A 47 6.65 -21.88 -8.58
N VAL A 48 6.82 -20.57 -8.63
CA VAL A 48 8.14 -19.92 -8.62
C VAL A 48 8.42 -19.36 -7.23
N VAL A 49 9.49 -19.83 -6.61
CA VAL A 49 9.95 -19.41 -5.28
C VAL A 49 11.11 -18.43 -5.46
N LEU A 50 10.87 -17.17 -5.13
CA LEU A 50 11.82 -16.07 -5.34
C LEU A 50 12.34 -15.54 -4.00
N GLY A 51 13.67 -15.44 -3.85
CA GLY A 51 14.30 -14.61 -2.81
C GLY A 51 14.04 -15.05 -1.36
N THR A 52 13.66 -16.30 -1.11
CA THR A 52 13.40 -16.82 0.23
C THR A 52 14.30 -18.00 0.58
N SER A 53 14.75 -18.06 1.84
CA SER A 53 15.56 -19.17 2.36
C SER A 53 14.73 -20.41 2.71
N CYS A 54 13.40 -20.29 2.78
CA CYS A 54 12.47 -21.37 3.13
C CYS A 54 12.80 -22.05 4.48
N LYS A 55 13.35 -21.31 5.44
CA LYS A 55 13.65 -21.81 6.79
C LYS A 55 12.47 -21.73 7.76
N VAL A 56 11.52 -20.85 7.49
CA VAL A 56 10.30 -20.68 8.29
C VAL A 56 9.16 -21.43 7.63
N SER A 57 8.47 -22.27 8.40
CA SER A 57 7.53 -23.27 7.89
C SER A 57 6.25 -22.67 7.27
N SER A 58 5.85 -21.48 7.69
CA SER A 58 4.54 -20.89 7.34
C SER A 58 4.29 -20.81 5.82
N ALA A 59 5.29 -20.38 5.04
CA ALA A 59 5.18 -20.29 3.58
C ALA A 59 5.81 -21.49 2.84
N THR A 60 6.65 -22.27 3.51
CA THR A 60 7.42 -23.37 2.88
C THR A 60 6.55 -24.60 2.61
N THR A 61 5.40 -24.72 3.28
CA THR A 61 4.42 -25.78 3.05
C THR A 61 3.79 -25.72 1.66
N TYR A 62 3.59 -24.53 1.08
CA TYR A 62 2.90 -24.40 -0.21
C TYR A 62 3.69 -25.01 -1.37
N PRO A 63 5.00 -24.71 -1.57
CA PRO A 63 5.81 -25.39 -2.58
C PRO A 63 5.82 -26.91 -2.43
N LEU A 64 5.91 -27.42 -1.19
CA LEU A 64 5.88 -28.86 -0.94
C LEU A 64 4.53 -29.49 -1.31
N ASN A 65 3.43 -28.79 -1.09
CA ASN A 65 2.10 -29.25 -1.51
C ASN A 65 1.97 -29.31 -3.04
N VAL A 66 2.57 -28.36 -3.77
CA VAL A 66 2.67 -28.39 -5.23
C VAL A 66 3.47 -29.61 -5.71
N VAL A 67 4.62 -29.87 -5.10
CA VAL A 67 5.45 -31.06 -5.40
C VAL A 67 4.70 -32.36 -5.14
N LYS A 68 3.97 -32.48 -4.01
CA LYS A 68 3.14 -33.66 -3.69
C LYS A 68 2.08 -33.94 -4.75
N ARG A 69 1.57 -32.90 -5.41
CA ARG A 69 0.63 -32.98 -6.53
C ARG A 69 1.31 -33.28 -7.87
N LYS A 70 2.61 -33.61 -7.87
CA LYS A 70 3.45 -33.84 -9.04
C LYS A 70 3.47 -32.64 -10.01
N LYS A 71 3.38 -31.44 -9.45
CA LYS A 71 3.50 -30.17 -10.17
C LYS A 71 4.89 -29.58 -9.97
N LYS A 72 5.27 -28.64 -10.83
CA LYS A 72 6.65 -28.15 -10.91
C LYS A 72 6.85 -26.97 -9.96
N ILE A 73 8.03 -26.93 -9.35
CA ILE A 73 8.50 -25.74 -8.64
C ILE A 73 9.85 -25.30 -9.21
N VAL A 74 10.06 -24.00 -9.26
CA VAL A 74 11.33 -23.37 -9.65
C VAL A 74 11.81 -22.52 -8.49
N VAL A 75 13.08 -22.65 -8.13
CA VAL A 75 13.67 -21.91 -7.01
C VAL A 75 14.72 -20.93 -7.55
N VAL A 76 14.53 -19.64 -7.27
CA VAL A 76 15.49 -18.59 -7.57
C VAL A 76 15.98 -17.99 -6.26
N ASN A 77 17.20 -18.36 -5.88
CA ASN A 77 17.83 -17.79 -4.70
C ASN A 77 19.35 -17.93 -4.80
N ARG A 78 20.08 -16.93 -4.28
CA ARG A 78 21.55 -16.96 -4.22
C ARG A 78 22.03 -18.16 -3.41
N GLN A 79 21.47 -18.33 -2.22
CA GLN A 79 21.80 -19.41 -1.30
C GLN A 79 21.03 -20.69 -1.63
N ARG A 80 21.53 -21.84 -1.17
CA ARG A 80 20.77 -23.09 -1.23
C ARG A 80 19.58 -23.06 -0.28
N THR A 81 18.48 -23.68 -0.69
CA THR A 81 17.26 -23.78 0.12
C THR A 81 16.91 -25.25 0.39
N PRO A 82 16.13 -25.54 1.45
CA PRO A 82 15.58 -26.89 1.66
C PRO A 82 14.67 -27.39 0.51
N LEU A 83 14.22 -26.50 -0.39
CA LEU A 83 13.39 -26.86 -1.53
C LEU A 83 14.19 -27.28 -2.76
N ASP A 84 15.51 -27.01 -2.81
CA ASP A 84 16.36 -27.30 -3.96
C ASP A 84 16.25 -28.77 -4.44
N PRO A 85 16.22 -29.80 -3.57
CA PRO A 85 16.08 -31.20 -4.01
C PRO A 85 14.75 -31.55 -4.68
N TYR A 86 13.72 -30.72 -4.46
CA TYR A 86 12.38 -30.92 -5.01
C TYR A 86 12.10 -30.04 -6.23
N SER A 87 13.03 -29.13 -6.56
CA SER A 87 12.86 -28.18 -7.65
C SER A 87 13.19 -28.79 -9.00
N GLU A 88 12.39 -28.45 -10.01
CA GLU A 88 12.69 -28.80 -11.40
C GLU A 88 13.92 -28.02 -11.87
N ILE A 89 13.97 -26.74 -11.51
CA ILE A 89 15.06 -25.82 -11.84
C ILE A 89 15.42 -25.03 -10.60
N ARG A 90 16.72 -25.00 -10.29
CA ARG A 90 17.31 -24.12 -9.28
C ARG A 90 18.22 -23.11 -9.97
N ILE A 91 17.91 -21.83 -9.80
CA ILE A 91 18.70 -20.72 -10.34
C ILE A 91 19.42 -20.02 -9.18
N GLY A 92 20.75 -20.06 -9.20
CA GLY A 92 21.60 -19.37 -8.24
C GLY A 92 21.97 -17.97 -8.72
N GLY A 93 21.18 -16.96 -8.37
CA GLY A 93 21.43 -15.58 -8.79
C GLY A 93 20.54 -14.56 -8.11
N ASP A 94 20.73 -13.30 -8.47
CA ASP A 94 19.87 -12.20 -8.04
C ASP A 94 18.51 -12.31 -8.76
N CYS A 95 17.42 -12.10 -8.00
CA CYS A 95 16.07 -12.24 -8.52
C CYS A 95 15.79 -11.24 -9.65
N ASP A 96 16.28 -10.00 -9.52
CA ASP A 96 16.10 -8.94 -10.50
C ASP A 96 16.70 -9.33 -11.86
N THR A 97 17.95 -9.78 -11.88
CA THR A 97 18.61 -10.26 -13.11
C THR A 97 17.84 -11.41 -13.77
N VAL A 98 17.33 -12.34 -12.98
CA VAL A 98 16.55 -13.49 -13.50
C VAL A 98 15.21 -13.01 -14.07
N MET A 99 14.53 -12.09 -13.37
CA MET A 99 13.26 -11.53 -13.83
C MET A 99 13.46 -10.68 -15.09
N ASP A 100 14.56 -9.93 -15.22
CA ASP A 100 14.87 -9.16 -16.42
C ASP A 100 15.01 -10.07 -17.66
N ILE A 101 15.72 -11.19 -17.51
CA ILE A 101 15.85 -12.19 -18.57
C ILE A 101 14.48 -12.78 -18.92
N ILE A 102 13.66 -13.13 -17.93
CA ILE A 102 12.32 -13.68 -18.14
C ILE A 102 11.43 -12.67 -18.86
N MET A 103 11.41 -11.42 -18.43
CA MET A 103 10.60 -10.35 -19.04
C MET A 103 11.00 -10.12 -20.49
N ASN A 104 12.31 -10.08 -20.78
CA ASN A 104 12.82 -9.98 -22.15
C ASN A 104 12.41 -11.19 -23.01
N GLN A 105 12.46 -12.41 -22.48
CA GLN A 105 12.04 -13.62 -23.20
C GLN A 105 10.54 -13.66 -23.46
N LEU A 106 9.73 -13.14 -22.53
CA LEU A 106 8.28 -13.04 -22.67
C LEU A 106 7.84 -11.83 -23.51
N ALA A 107 8.78 -11.00 -23.97
CA ALA A 107 8.52 -9.72 -24.64
C ALA A 107 7.60 -8.79 -23.82
N LEU A 108 7.77 -8.79 -22.49
CA LEU A 108 7.04 -7.95 -21.56
C LEU A 108 7.93 -6.81 -21.05
N GLN A 109 7.34 -5.65 -20.81
CA GLN A 109 8.00 -4.52 -20.15
C GLN A 109 7.49 -4.39 -18.71
N TYR A 110 8.36 -3.97 -17.80
CA TYR A 110 7.93 -3.62 -16.45
C TYR A 110 7.01 -2.40 -16.51
N PRO A 111 5.82 -2.46 -15.88
CA PRO A 111 5.04 -1.25 -15.71
C PRO A 111 5.84 -0.25 -14.85
N PRO A 112 5.82 1.05 -15.18
CA PRO A 112 6.48 2.05 -14.35
C PRO A 112 5.83 2.07 -12.96
N PHE A 113 6.64 2.23 -11.92
CA PHE A 113 6.13 2.48 -10.58
C PHE A 113 5.53 3.88 -10.51
N LEU A 114 4.20 3.96 -10.38
CA LEU A 114 3.46 5.21 -10.24
C LEU A 114 2.91 5.32 -8.82
N LEU A 115 3.38 6.33 -8.08
CA LEU A 115 2.85 6.63 -6.75
C LEU A 115 1.70 7.65 -6.88
N PHE A 116 0.47 7.17 -6.75
CA PHE A 116 -0.71 8.03 -6.71
C PHE A 116 -0.90 8.62 -5.31
N ARG A 117 -1.11 9.93 -5.24
CA ARG A 117 -1.38 10.67 -4.02
C ARG A 117 -2.61 11.54 -4.25
N VAL A 118 -3.68 11.31 -3.50
CA VAL A 118 -4.94 12.03 -3.68
C VAL A 118 -5.05 13.12 -2.62
N LEU A 119 -5.21 14.36 -3.06
CA LEU A 119 -5.63 15.49 -2.23
C LEU A 119 -7.04 15.91 -2.64
N ILE A 120 -7.97 15.81 -1.70
CA ILE A 120 -9.35 16.24 -1.83
C ILE A 120 -9.47 17.62 -1.17
N ILE A 121 -9.93 18.60 -1.94
CA ILE A 121 -10.24 19.95 -1.45
C ILE A 121 -11.77 20.11 -1.47
N LYS A 122 -12.36 20.18 -0.28
CA LYS A 122 -13.79 20.48 -0.11
C LYS A 122 -13.96 21.97 0.13
N VAL A 123 -14.79 22.61 -0.67
CA VAL A 123 -15.13 24.03 -0.53
C VAL A 123 -16.55 24.14 -0.03
N THR A 124 -16.74 24.72 1.16
CA THR A 124 -18.07 24.95 1.74
C THR A 124 -18.27 26.44 1.94
N LYS A 125 -19.33 27.01 1.37
CA LYS A 125 -19.73 28.39 1.63
C LYS A 125 -20.69 28.41 2.82
N LYS A 126 -20.36 29.19 3.86
CA LYS A 126 -21.24 29.43 5.00
C LYS A 126 -21.31 30.95 5.19
N ASP A 127 -22.48 31.51 4.93
CA ASP A 127 -22.70 32.96 4.90
C ASP A 127 -21.77 33.67 3.88
N ASP A 128 -20.94 34.61 4.33
CA ASP A 128 -19.88 35.32 3.58
C ASP A 128 -18.48 34.67 3.72
N GLN A 129 -18.39 33.51 4.38
CA GLN A 129 -17.12 32.80 4.57
C GLN A 129 -17.00 31.58 3.64
N VAL A 130 -15.79 31.36 3.12
CA VAL A 130 -15.43 30.15 2.37
C VAL A 130 -14.55 29.28 3.24
N LEU A 131 -15.04 28.09 3.59
CA LEU A 131 -14.27 27.07 4.30
C LEU A 131 -13.65 26.10 3.30
N LEU A 132 -12.32 26.01 3.30
CA LEU A 132 -11.56 25.01 2.58
C LEU A 132 -11.17 23.89 3.53
N SER A 133 -11.62 22.67 3.26
CA SER A 133 -11.22 21.46 3.99
C SER A 133 -10.36 20.59 3.08
N PHE A 134 -9.20 20.20 3.57
CA PHE A 134 -8.21 19.42 2.83
C PHE A 134 -8.13 18.04 3.44
N CYS A 135 -8.32 17.01 2.62
CA CYS A 135 -8.25 15.62 3.04
C CYS A 135 -7.39 14.85 2.04
N THR A 136 -6.37 14.18 2.54
CA THR A 136 -5.51 13.31 1.75
C THR A 136 -5.96 11.88 1.89
N GLN A 137 -6.05 11.14 0.79
CA GLN A 137 -6.47 9.74 0.80
C GLN A 137 -5.52 8.87 -0.02
N ASP A 138 -5.44 7.59 0.34
CA ASP A 138 -4.82 6.56 -0.50
C ASP A 138 -5.79 6.04 -1.57
N ASP A 139 -5.35 5.04 -2.34
CA ASP A 139 -6.13 4.38 -3.40
C ASP A 139 -7.40 3.68 -2.89
N ARG A 140 -7.53 3.50 -1.57
CA ARG A 140 -8.68 2.86 -0.91
C ARG A 140 -9.58 3.88 -0.20
N GLY A 141 -9.28 5.17 -0.31
CA GLY A 141 -10.02 6.24 0.35
C GLY A 141 -9.67 6.44 1.84
N ILE A 142 -8.62 5.79 2.33
CA ILE A 142 -8.20 5.89 3.74
C ILE A 142 -7.39 7.18 3.91
N PRO A 143 -7.66 8.00 4.95
CA PRO A 143 -6.89 9.22 5.21
C PRO A 143 -5.37 8.95 5.30
N SER A 144 -4.57 9.67 4.52
CA SER A 144 -3.13 9.43 4.39
C SER A 144 -2.28 10.65 4.71
N SER A 145 -1.31 10.55 5.60
CA SER A 145 -0.51 11.69 6.10
C SER A 145 0.77 11.93 5.30
N PHE A 146 0.70 12.09 3.96
CA PHE A 146 1.86 12.41 3.13
C PHE A 146 2.10 13.92 2.90
N ILE A 147 1.12 14.77 3.24
CA ILE A 147 1.29 16.23 3.19
C ILE A 147 1.82 16.71 4.54
N GLN A 148 2.97 17.40 4.51
CA GLN A 148 3.61 17.94 5.71
C GLN A 148 3.14 19.36 6.05
N GLY A 149 2.63 20.09 5.07
CA GLY A 149 2.17 21.46 5.23
C GLY A 149 1.48 21.99 4.00
N MET A 150 0.75 23.08 4.16
CA MET A 150 -0.01 23.72 3.10
C MET A 150 0.02 25.23 3.29
N VAL A 151 0.36 25.95 2.22
CA VAL A 151 0.37 27.41 2.21
C VAL A 151 -0.77 27.87 1.32
N LEU A 152 -1.72 28.62 1.91
CA LEU A 152 -2.82 29.23 1.19
C LEU A 152 -2.46 30.67 0.84
N THR A 153 -2.47 31.01 -0.45
CA THR A 153 -2.30 32.39 -0.92
C THR A 153 -3.59 32.81 -1.62
N TYR A 154 -4.21 33.91 -1.17
CA TYR A 154 -5.38 34.50 -1.81
C TYR A 154 -5.20 36.02 -1.94
N PRO A 155 -5.71 36.65 -3.02
CA PRO A 155 -5.62 38.10 -3.17
C PRO A 155 -6.45 38.78 -2.07
N ALA A 156 -5.88 39.84 -1.46
CA ALA A 156 -6.59 40.64 -0.47
C ALA A 156 -7.86 41.27 -1.11
N PRO A 157 -8.99 41.34 -0.36
CA PRO A 157 -10.16 42.07 -0.83
C PRO A 157 -9.80 43.55 -1.09
N PRO A 158 -10.38 44.19 -2.11
CA PRO A 158 -10.11 45.60 -2.39
C PRO A 158 -10.52 46.47 -1.19
N PRO A 159 -9.76 47.53 -0.84
CA PRO A 159 -10.08 48.39 0.29
C PRO A 159 -11.46 49.02 0.10
N SER A 160 -12.32 48.92 1.11
CA SER A 160 -13.65 49.55 1.14
C SER A 160 -13.49 51.07 0.96
N ALA A 161 -14.20 51.65 -0.01
CA ALA A 161 -14.20 53.08 -0.26
C ALA A 161 -14.52 53.88 1.01
N SER A 162 -13.64 54.82 1.36
CA SER A 162 -13.84 55.77 2.47
C SER A 162 -15.16 56.54 2.26
N PRO A 163 -15.99 56.76 3.30
CA PRO A 163 -17.22 57.51 3.15
C PRO A 163 -16.91 58.95 2.70
N ALA A 164 -17.63 59.41 1.68
CA ALA A 164 -17.52 60.77 1.16
C ALA A 164 -17.78 61.79 2.29
N PRO A 165 -17.07 62.94 2.30
CA PRO A 165 -17.28 63.96 3.32
C PRO A 165 -18.71 64.50 3.26
N PRO A 166 -19.34 64.84 4.40
CA PRO A 166 -20.70 65.35 4.43
C PRO A 166 -20.78 66.69 3.69
N THR A 167 -21.72 66.77 2.75
CA THR A 167 -22.06 67.99 2.01
C THR A 167 -22.51 69.08 2.98
N PRO A 168 -21.99 70.32 2.88
CA PRO A 168 -22.44 71.40 3.76
C PRO A 168 -23.91 71.76 3.50
N ALA A 169 -24.66 71.98 4.57
CA ALA A 169 -26.03 72.45 4.52
C ALA A 169 -26.09 73.82 3.82
N ALA A 170 -26.98 73.94 2.83
CA ALA A 170 -27.29 75.18 2.13
C ALA A 170 -27.93 76.20 3.11
N PRO A 171 -27.76 77.52 2.86
CA PRO A 171 -28.04 78.59 3.82
C PRO A 171 -29.51 78.77 4.18
#